data_AF-A0CSU3-F1
#
_entry.id   AF-A0CSU3-F1
#
_cell.length_a   1.000
_cell.length_b   1.000
_cell.length_c   1.000
_cell.angle_alpha   90.00
_cell.angle_beta   90.00
_cell.angle_gamma   90.00
#
_symmetry.space_group_name_H-M   'P 1'
#
loop_
_entity.id
_entity.type
_entity.pdbx_description
1 polymer ?
#
loop_
_entity_poly.entity_id
_entity_poly.type
_entity_poly.pdbx_seq_one_letter_code
_entity_poly.pdbx_strand_id
1 'polypeptide(L)'
;MSEYFRKYIKKENYANHFSTNIKYKTSFRNCILEAFKRRNWKETDGDDWDIMWAEKEWIHEVMDHIHLQPHQKINHFRNHYELTRKDLMIKNLKKQKRTLEKEGKIDEANAYNFFPLTYHLPSEYPIFNEEFKKQGDNKTAWIMKPIGKSQGRGIFLFNKIQQISQWKNQVKFNPENPSAESYIVQRYIADPLLIGGKKFDTRIYLLCTSYSPLTLYLYRTGFARFTHHRYDNEDITNTYVHLTNVAIQKTSDNYDEKLGGKWDLQKLKLFLMTKYGQDKVQECFYNVQQLMIKSLLAVQKIIINDKHCFELYGFDILFDSQLKPWLLEVNASPSMTSNTPIDFELKCGLLDDVFTIIDVEKILTGNEEQIGGFDLIYKGGPIKNNYNCSSISFLGTFNNRKLQLKKLAKACALKLAHANEDNQVKSSEGTKKDKEEKEKQMRSSSKSSQIAQQVFFELIAELKQSEQSCNPIKRSDEYQEKLYGSTDINEQTKYNTEDAFIKYSTKIENINLTIKRGIPIFKLEQSLNNSSFSPNVKIESASNHQNHYLAKDSFRTLPKIAKNESYISDV
;
A
#
# COMPACT_ATOMS: atom_id res chain seq x y z
N MET A 1 -2.12 22.42 -4.01
CA MET A 1 -1.29 21.92 -2.90
C MET A 1 -2.13 21.22 -1.85
N SER A 2 -1.69 20.05 -1.38
CA SER A 2 -2.34 19.32 -0.28
C SER A 2 -2.57 20.22 0.94
N GLU A 3 -3.69 20.03 1.63
CA GLU A 3 -4.07 20.80 2.82
C GLU A 3 -2.98 20.75 3.91
N TYR A 4 -2.31 19.60 4.05
CA TYR A 4 -1.23 19.43 5.02
C TYR A 4 -0.07 20.39 4.78
N PHE A 5 0.29 20.65 3.52
CA PHE A 5 1.37 21.55 3.16
C PHE A 5 0.92 23.02 3.19
N ARG A 6 -0.30 23.32 2.75
CA ARG A 6 -0.88 24.68 2.81
C ARG A 6 -0.92 25.25 4.22
N LYS A 7 -1.07 24.39 5.24
CA LYS A 7 -1.09 24.81 6.65
C LYS A 7 0.27 25.33 7.15
N TYR A 8 1.39 24.84 6.60
CA TYR A 8 2.73 25.18 7.11
C TYR A 8 3.55 26.04 6.14
N ILE A 9 3.35 25.90 4.82
CA ILE A 9 4.07 26.69 3.83
C ILE A 9 3.31 28.00 3.59
N LYS A 10 3.93 29.11 3.99
CA LYS A 10 3.42 30.46 3.73
C LYS A 10 3.43 30.76 2.23
N LYS A 11 2.45 31.55 1.76
CA LYS A 11 2.32 31.93 0.34
C LYS A 11 3.54 32.64 -0.23
N GLU A 12 4.24 33.43 0.59
CA GLU A 12 5.48 34.12 0.22
C GLU A 12 6.65 33.17 -0.09
N ASN A 13 6.60 31.95 0.45
CA ASN A 13 7.60 30.90 0.27
C ASN A 13 7.27 29.91 -0.84
N TYR A 14 6.26 30.24 -1.64
CA TYR A 14 5.98 29.51 -2.85
C TYR A 14 7.01 29.91 -3.92
N ALA A 15 7.61 28.94 -4.60
CA ALA A 15 8.50 29.23 -5.74
C ALA A 15 7.79 30.12 -6.78
N ASN A 16 8.51 30.94 -7.55
CA ASN A 16 7.92 31.93 -8.47
C ASN A 16 6.89 31.35 -9.49
N HIS A 17 6.90 30.03 -9.75
CA HIS A 17 5.91 29.33 -10.57
C HIS A 17 4.55 29.06 -9.90
N PHE A 18 4.43 29.15 -8.58
CA PHE A 18 3.15 29.02 -7.86
C PHE A 18 2.22 30.22 -8.04
N SER A 19 2.69 31.28 -8.73
CA SER A 19 1.89 32.46 -9.04
C SER A 19 0.75 32.18 -10.04
N THR A 20 0.70 30.97 -10.63
CA THR A 20 -0.35 30.54 -11.55
C THR A 20 -1.15 29.39 -10.96
N ASN A 21 -2.48 29.46 -11.08
CA ASN A 21 -3.38 28.44 -10.57
C ASN A 21 -3.14 27.13 -11.31
N ILE A 22 -2.51 26.13 -10.67
CA ILE A 22 -2.33 24.80 -11.25
C ILE A 22 -3.66 24.29 -11.80
N LYS A 23 -3.64 23.86 -13.06
CA LYS A 23 -4.81 23.43 -13.80
C LYS A 23 -4.84 21.91 -13.93
N TYR A 24 -6.00 21.32 -13.69
CA TYR A 24 -6.25 19.90 -13.89
C TYR A 24 -7.33 19.66 -14.95
N LYS A 25 -7.22 18.53 -15.65
CA LYS A 25 -8.20 18.07 -16.64
C LYS A 25 -8.65 16.66 -16.31
N THR A 26 -9.97 16.44 -16.20
CA THR A 26 -10.52 15.09 -15.97
C THR A 26 -12.00 15.02 -16.34
N SER A 27 -12.43 13.88 -16.90
CA SER A 27 -13.85 13.56 -17.12
C SER A 27 -14.50 12.93 -15.87
N PHE A 28 -13.71 12.45 -14.91
CA PHE A 28 -14.22 11.69 -13.77
C PHE A 28 -14.90 12.58 -12.73
N ARG A 29 -16.11 12.20 -12.32
CA ARG A 29 -16.89 12.89 -11.27
C ARG A 29 -16.99 12.04 -9.98
N ASN A 30 -15.85 11.57 -9.48
CA ASN A 30 -15.73 10.71 -8.30
C ASN A 30 -14.60 11.21 -7.35
N CYS A 31 -13.97 10.33 -6.55
CA CYS A 31 -12.88 10.70 -5.64
C CYS A 31 -11.71 11.43 -6.34
N ILE A 32 -11.52 11.24 -7.65
CA ILE A 32 -10.50 11.94 -8.46
C ILE A 32 -10.77 13.45 -8.46
N LEU A 33 -11.98 13.86 -8.84
CA LEU A 33 -12.39 15.26 -8.83
C LEU A 33 -12.28 15.87 -7.43
N GLU A 34 -12.76 15.14 -6.42
CA GLU A 34 -12.71 15.61 -5.04
C GLU A 34 -11.28 15.79 -4.53
N ALA A 35 -10.34 14.92 -4.92
CA ALA A 35 -8.93 15.07 -4.59
C ALA A 35 -8.32 16.33 -5.25
N PHE A 36 -8.66 16.63 -6.51
CA PHE A 36 -8.25 17.87 -7.16
C PHE A 36 -8.83 19.13 -6.48
N LYS A 37 -10.13 19.12 -6.17
CA LYS A 37 -10.78 20.22 -5.45
C LYS A 37 -10.16 20.48 -4.07
N ARG A 38 -9.85 19.42 -3.31
CA ARG A 38 -9.15 19.52 -2.00
C ARG A 38 -7.77 20.15 -2.10
N ARG A 39 -7.15 20.19 -3.29
CA ARG A 39 -5.87 20.86 -3.53
C ARG A 39 -6.00 22.32 -3.96
N ASN A 40 -7.22 22.81 -4.15
CA ASN A 40 -7.53 24.11 -4.74
C ASN A 40 -6.91 24.31 -6.14
N TRP A 41 -6.78 23.22 -6.92
CA TRP A 41 -6.42 23.32 -8.33
C TRP A 41 -7.66 23.73 -9.16
N LYS A 42 -7.44 24.31 -10.34
CA LYS A 42 -8.53 24.78 -11.22
C LYS A 42 -8.82 23.76 -12.32
N GLU A 43 -10.10 23.47 -12.54
CA GLU A 43 -10.51 22.64 -13.68
C GLU A 43 -10.32 23.44 -14.99
N THR A 44 -9.91 22.77 -16.05
CA THR A 44 -9.78 23.35 -17.39
C THR A 44 -10.23 22.35 -18.44
N ASP A 45 -10.92 22.84 -19.47
CA ASP A 45 -11.32 22.05 -20.64
C ASP A 45 -10.34 22.21 -21.82
N GLY A 46 -9.48 23.25 -21.78
CA GLY A 46 -8.51 23.56 -22.81
C GLY A 46 -7.28 22.63 -22.81
N ASP A 47 -6.28 22.99 -23.60
CA ASP A 47 -5.00 22.26 -23.72
C ASP A 47 -3.92 22.77 -22.77
N ASP A 48 -4.16 23.91 -22.14
CA ASP A 48 -3.33 24.47 -21.08
C ASP A 48 -3.73 23.86 -19.73
N TRP A 49 -3.17 22.68 -19.43
CA TRP A 49 -3.33 21.93 -18.20
C TRP A 49 -1.97 21.46 -17.68
N ASP A 50 -1.80 21.31 -16.37
CA ASP A 50 -0.57 20.79 -15.76
C ASP A 50 -0.65 19.29 -15.48
N ILE A 51 -1.84 18.81 -15.08
CA ILE A 51 -2.09 17.39 -14.81
C ILE A 51 -3.42 16.93 -15.38
N MET A 52 -3.39 15.83 -16.11
CA MET A 52 -4.57 15.20 -16.68
C MET A 52 -4.77 13.83 -16.04
N TRP A 53 -5.98 13.59 -15.53
CA TRP A 53 -6.44 12.26 -15.16
C TRP A 53 -7.40 11.76 -16.25
N ALA A 54 -6.83 11.02 -17.20
CA ALA A 54 -7.46 10.53 -18.42
C ALA A 54 -8.10 9.15 -18.24
N GLU A 55 -9.09 8.87 -19.09
CA GLU A 55 -9.63 7.53 -19.33
C GLU A 55 -8.67 6.72 -20.23
N LYS A 56 -8.74 5.39 -20.16
CA LYS A 56 -7.85 4.52 -20.95
C LYS A 56 -8.11 4.65 -22.44
N GLU A 57 -9.38 4.81 -22.79
CA GLU A 57 -9.87 4.99 -24.15
C GLU A 57 -9.22 6.23 -24.78
N TRP A 58 -9.20 7.34 -24.03
CA TRP A 58 -8.53 8.58 -24.47
C TRP A 58 -7.02 8.38 -24.68
N ILE A 59 -6.35 7.60 -23.82
CA ILE A 59 -4.92 7.30 -23.99
C ILE A 59 -4.67 6.59 -25.33
N HIS A 60 -5.50 5.61 -25.69
CA HIS A 60 -5.34 4.84 -26.92
C HIS A 60 -5.66 5.64 -28.18
N GLU A 61 -6.65 6.54 -28.12
CA GLU A 61 -7.13 7.26 -29.30
C GLU A 61 -6.38 8.57 -29.55
N VAL A 62 -5.88 9.23 -28.49
CA VAL A 62 -5.42 10.62 -28.58
C VAL A 62 -3.95 10.78 -28.24
N MET A 63 -3.41 10.01 -27.29
CA MET A 63 -2.07 10.26 -26.73
C MET A 63 -0.94 10.16 -27.77
N ASP A 64 -1.12 9.32 -28.80
CA ASP A 64 -0.14 9.15 -29.89
C ASP A 64 -0.15 10.30 -30.90
N HIS A 65 -1.18 11.15 -30.88
CA HIS A 65 -1.35 12.27 -31.81
C HIS A 65 -1.09 13.64 -31.18
N ILE A 66 -0.72 13.69 -29.90
CA ILE A 66 -0.49 14.93 -29.16
C ILE A 66 0.96 15.07 -28.70
N HIS A 67 1.44 16.30 -28.66
CA HIS A 67 2.71 16.64 -28.06
C HIS A 67 2.51 17.22 -26.66
N LEU A 68 3.03 16.53 -25.64
CA LEU A 68 2.93 16.97 -24.24
C LEU A 68 4.02 17.98 -23.91
N GLN A 69 3.64 19.06 -23.22
CA GLN A 69 4.56 20.08 -22.74
C GLN A 69 5.43 19.54 -21.58
N PRO A 70 6.65 20.06 -21.36
CA PRO A 70 7.57 19.52 -20.36
C PRO A 70 7.04 19.48 -18.91
N HIS A 71 6.07 20.34 -18.57
CA HIS A 71 5.46 20.42 -17.25
C HIS A 71 4.25 19.48 -17.09
N GLN A 72 3.69 18.99 -18.20
CA GLN A 72 2.47 18.19 -18.21
C GLN A 72 2.67 16.80 -17.62
N LYS A 73 1.67 16.33 -16.87
CA LYS A 73 1.64 15.01 -16.25
C LYS A 73 0.34 14.27 -16.57
N ILE A 74 0.42 12.98 -16.88
CA ILE A 74 -0.74 12.14 -17.20
C ILE A 74 -0.64 10.78 -16.51
N ASN A 75 -1.79 10.23 -16.11
CA ASN A 75 -1.90 9.07 -15.23
C ASN A 75 -1.82 7.69 -15.93
N HIS A 76 -1.32 7.63 -17.17
CA HIS A 76 -1.12 6.38 -17.89
C HIS A 76 0.14 6.35 -18.73
N PHE A 77 0.80 5.18 -18.83
CA PHE A 77 1.79 4.92 -19.88
C PHE A 77 1.10 4.43 -21.16
N ARG A 78 1.60 4.81 -22.34
CA ARG A 78 0.98 4.50 -23.65
C ARG A 78 0.59 3.03 -23.81
N ASN A 79 1.51 2.13 -23.50
CA ASN A 79 1.32 0.69 -23.59
C ASN A 79 1.14 0.01 -22.21
N HIS A 80 0.47 0.68 -21.27
CA HIS A 80 0.17 0.13 -19.94
C HIS A 80 -0.52 -1.25 -19.99
N TYR A 81 -1.23 -1.54 -21.08
CA TYR A 81 -1.92 -2.82 -21.30
C TYR A 81 -0.99 -4.03 -21.34
N GLU A 82 0.33 -3.86 -21.54
CA GLU A 82 1.33 -4.94 -21.43
C GLU A 82 1.34 -5.60 -20.04
N LEU A 83 0.97 -4.86 -19.00
CA LEU A 83 0.83 -5.38 -17.64
C LEU A 83 -0.63 -5.64 -17.26
N THR A 84 -1.58 -4.89 -17.82
CA THR A 84 -2.97 -4.92 -17.33
C THR A 84 -3.93 -5.77 -18.15
N ARG A 85 -3.61 -6.08 -19.41
CA ARG A 85 -4.36 -7.10 -20.15
C ARG A 85 -3.91 -8.49 -19.72
N LYS A 86 -4.88 -9.37 -19.46
CA LYS A 86 -4.64 -10.67 -18.81
C LYS A 86 -3.71 -11.59 -19.63
N ASP A 87 -3.86 -11.58 -20.95
CA ASP A 87 -3.03 -12.35 -21.89
C ASP A 87 -1.59 -11.83 -21.94
N LEU A 88 -1.41 -10.52 -22.11
CA LEU A 88 -0.10 -9.88 -22.20
C LEU A 88 0.67 -9.97 -20.87
N MET A 89 -0.02 -9.74 -19.75
CA MET A 89 0.57 -9.93 -18.41
C MET A 89 1.17 -11.32 -18.26
N ILE A 90 0.39 -12.36 -18.56
CA ILE A 90 0.84 -13.75 -18.43
C ILE A 90 1.96 -14.06 -19.42
N LYS A 91 1.86 -13.59 -20.67
CA LYS A 91 2.92 -13.72 -21.68
C LYS A 91 4.23 -13.12 -21.19
N ASN A 92 4.19 -11.91 -20.64
CA ASN A 92 5.35 -11.18 -20.15
C ASN A 92 5.96 -11.82 -18.90
N LEU A 93 5.14 -12.28 -17.95
CA LEU A 93 5.61 -13.03 -16.78
C LEU A 93 6.27 -14.37 -17.16
N LYS A 94 5.63 -15.15 -18.06
CA LYS A 94 6.22 -16.39 -18.59
C LYS A 94 7.53 -16.12 -19.33
N LYS A 95 7.61 -15.05 -20.13
CA LYS A 95 8.82 -14.65 -20.86
C LYS A 95 9.95 -14.33 -19.89
N GLN A 96 9.70 -13.51 -18.88
CA GLN A 96 10.70 -13.13 -17.89
C GLN A 96 11.22 -14.35 -17.11
N LYS A 97 10.32 -15.25 -16.68
CA LYS A 97 10.71 -16.51 -16.04
C LYS A 97 11.63 -17.35 -16.92
N ARG A 98 11.26 -17.58 -18.19
CA ARG A 98 12.07 -18.34 -19.15
C ARG A 98 13.42 -17.69 -19.44
N THR A 99 13.49 -16.37 -19.47
CA THR A 99 14.76 -15.65 -19.64
C THR A 99 15.69 -15.93 -18.46
N LEU A 100 15.18 -15.86 -17.23
CA LEU A 100 15.97 -16.17 -16.03
C LEU A 100 16.43 -17.64 -15.98
N GLU A 101 15.59 -18.57 -16.41
CA GLU A 101 15.96 -19.99 -16.54
C GLU A 101 17.12 -20.18 -17.52
N LYS A 102 17.08 -19.50 -18.68
CA LYS A 102 18.15 -19.53 -19.69
C LYS A 102 19.45 -18.88 -19.21
N GLU A 103 19.36 -17.89 -18.33
CA GLU A 103 20.52 -17.25 -17.68
C GLU A 103 21.09 -18.09 -16.52
N GLY A 104 20.50 -19.25 -16.20
CA GLY A 104 20.93 -20.09 -15.07
C GLY A 104 20.47 -19.60 -13.70
N LYS A 105 19.62 -18.56 -13.64
CA LYS A 105 19.10 -17.96 -12.39
C LYS A 105 17.82 -18.65 -11.94
N ILE A 106 17.96 -19.93 -11.56
CA ILE A 106 16.81 -20.81 -11.25
C ILE A 106 15.99 -20.29 -10.07
N ASP A 107 16.63 -19.83 -9.00
CA ASP A 107 15.91 -19.31 -7.82
C ASP A 107 15.11 -18.04 -8.13
N GLU A 108 15.69 -17.13 -8.91
CA GLU A 108 14.99 -15.93 -9.37
C GLU A 108 13.82 -16.26 -10.28
N ALA A 109 13.97 -17.26 -11.15
CA ALA A 109 12.91 -17.76 -12.01
C ALA A 109 11.77 -18.41 -11.18
N ASN A 110 12.12 -19.19 -10.17
CA ASN A 110 11.16 -19.82 -9.25
C ASN A 110 10.37 -18.78 -8.44
N ALA A 111 10.98 -17.61 -8.18
CA ALA A 111 10.29 -16.50 -7.56
C ALA A 111 9.19 -15.88 -8.44
N TYR A 112 9.01 -16.31 -9.70
CA TYR A 112 7.85 -15.98 -10.54
C TYR A 112 6.67 -16.97 -10.40
N ASN A 113 6.76 -17.97 -9.53
CA ASN A 113 5.68 -18.96 -9.28
C ASN A 113 4.52 -18.40 -8.43
N PHE A 114 4.15 -17.14 -8.63
CA PHE A 114 3.08 -16.42 -7.93
C PHE A 114 1.83 -16.19 -8.81
N PHE A 115 1.79 -16.68 -10.04
CA PHE A 115 0.58 -16.67 -10.87
C PHE A 115 0.17 -18.11 -11.19
N PRO A 116 -1.14 -18.43 -11.24
CA PRO A 116 -1.56 -19.79 -11.53
C PRO A 116 -1.24 -20.19 -12.97
N LEU A 117 -1.11 -21.49 -13.21
CA LEU A 117 -0.89 -22.05 -14.54
C LEU A 117 -1.99 -21.54 -15.49
N THR A 118 -1.60 -20.86 -16.56
CA THR A 118 -2.52 -20.12 -17.43
C THR A 118 -2.18 -20.36 -18.90
N TYR A 119 -3.21 -20.49 -19.74
CA TYR A 119 -3.12 -20.67 -21.18
C TYR A 119 -3.97 -19.64 -21.92
N HIS A 120 -3.51 -19.16 -23.05
CA HIS A 120 -4.21 -18.25 -23.95
C HIS A 120 -4.94 -19.03 -25.04
N LEU A 121 -6.27 -18.92 -25.11
CA LEU A 121 -7.08 -19.59 -26.13
C LEU A 121 -7.54 -18.60 -27.21
N PRO A 122 -7.58 -19.03 -28.48
CA PRO A 122 -7.45 -20.41 -28.97
C PRO A 122 -6.01 -20.92 -29.18
N SER A 123 -4.99 -20.06 -29.17
CA SER A 123 -3.63 -20.39 -29.62
C SER A 123 -2.93 -21.52 -28.84
N GLU A 124 -3.13 -21.59 -27.52
CA GLU A 124 -2.50 -22.59 -26.64
C GLU A 124 -3.46 -23.77 -26.33
N TYR A 125 -4.57 -23.93 -27.08
CA TYR A 125 -5.53 -25.01 -26.84
C TYR A 125 -4.92 -26.42 -26.87
N PRO A 126 -4.06 -26.80 -27.84
CA PRO A 126 -3.50 -28.14 -27.89
C PRO A 126 -2.70 -28.49 -26.63
N ILE A 127 -1.86 -27.56 -26.19
CA ILE A 127 -1.03 -27.68 -24.99
C ILE A 127 -1.91 -27.73 -23.74
N PHE A 128 -2.92 -26.87 -23.66
CA PHE A 128 -3.89 -26.89 -22.58
C PHE A 128 -4.63 -28.24 -22.51
N ASN A 129 -5.07 -28.79 -23.64
CA ASN A 129 -5.82 -30.05 -23.70
C ASN A 129 -4.96 -31.24 -23.25
N GLU A 130 -3.67 -31.26 -23.60
CA GLU A 130 -2.73 -32.27 -23.08
C GLU A 130 -2.58 -32.16 -21.56
N GLU A 131 -2.38 -30.94 -21.05
CA GLU A 131 -2.23 -30.70 -19.62
C GLU A 131 -3.52 -31.02 -18.84
N PHE A 132 -4.68 -30.72 -19.43
CA PHE A 132 -5.99 -31.09 -18.88
C PHE A 132 -6.13 -32.63 -18.78
N LYS A 133 -5.72 -33.38 -19.81
CA LYS A 133 -5.76 -34.84 -19.81
C LYS A 133 -4.79 -35.46 -18.79
N LYS A 134 -3.59 -34.91 -18.65
CA LYS A 134 -2.58 -35.39 -17.69
C LYS A 134 -3.03 -35.32 -16.24
N GLN A 135 -3.87 -34.34 -15.90
CA GLN A 135 -4.29 -34.14 -14.51
C GLN A 135 -5.32 -35.16 -14.01
N GLY A 136 -5.87 -36.01 -14.88
CA GLY A 136 -6.81 -37.07 -14.48
C GLY A 136 -8.16 -36.54 -13.95
N ASP A 137 -9.11 -37.46 -13.77
CA ASP A 137 -10.55 -37.22 -13.55
C ASP A 137 -10.94 -36.01 -12.68
N ASN A 138 -11.69 -35.07 -13.29
CA ASN A 138 -12.70 -34.14 -12.72
C ASN A 138 -12.42 -33.37 -11.41
N LYS A 139 -11.23 -33.46 -10.80
CA LYS A 139 -10.92 -32.84 -9.50
C LYS A 139 -10.33 -31.44 -9.63
N THR A 140 -9.60 -31.15 -10.71
CA THR A 140 -9.01 -29.82 -10.91
C THR A 140 -9.99 -28.91 -11.64
N ALA A 141 -10.50 -27.91 -10.93
CA ALA A 141 -11.25 -26.83 -11.54
C ALA A 141 -10.33 -25.86 -12.30
N TRP A 142 -10.86 -25.33 -13.38
CA TRP A 142 -10.24 -24.29 -14.21
C TRP A 142 -11.20 -23.12 -14.29
N ILE A 143 -10.65 -21.92 -14.45
CA ILE A 143 -11.42 -20.68 -14.59
C ILE A 143 -11.12 -20.07 -15.96
N MET A 144 -12.18 -19.86 -16.76
CA MET A 144 -12.09 -19.11 -18.01
C MET A 144 -12.37 -17.65 -17.75
N LYS A 145 -11.52 -16.77 -18.27
CA LYS A 145 -11.71 -15.32 -18.17
C LYS A 145 -11.55 -14.68 -19.55
N PRO A 146 -12.50 -13.87 -20.00
CA PRO A 146 -12.34 -13.09 -21.22
C PRO A 146 -11.21 -12.06 -21.05
N ILE A 147 -10.45 -11.82 -22.11
CA ILE A 147 -9.28 -10.92 -22.05
C ILE A 147 -9.70 -9.47 -21.85
N GLY A 148 -10.66 -8.99 -22.65
CA GLY A 148 -11.09 -7.58 -22.71
C GLY A 148 -12.21 -7.18 -21.74
N LYS A 149 -12.87 -8.14 -21.07
CA LYS A 149 -13.96 -7.81 -20.12
C LYS A 149 -13.44 -7.69 -18.68
N SER A 150 -14.19 -6.97 -17.87
CA SER A 150 -13.90 -6.70 -16.45
C SER A 150 -15.12 -7.00 -15.56
N GLN A 151 -15.01 -6.75 -14.26
CA GLN A 151 -16.11 -6.88 -13.28
C GLN A 151 -16.68 -8.30 -13.09
N GLY A 152 -15.94 -9.32 -13.54
CA GLY A 152 -16.38 -10.72 -13.45
C GLY A 152 -17.32 -11.18 -14.57
N ARG A 153 -17.62 -10.32 -15.56
CA ARG A 153 -18.51 -10.67 -16.68
C ARG A 153 -17.84 -11.70 -17.60
N GLY A 154 -18.57 -12.76 -17.94
CA GLY A 154 -18.10 -13.85 -18.81
C GLY A 154 -17.10 -14.79 -18.14
N ILE A 155 -16.90 -14.68 -16.82
CA ILE A 155 -16.08 -15.63 -16.07
C ILE A 155 -16.92 -16.84 -15.71
N PHE A 156 -16.39 -18.03 -15.94
CA PHE A 156 -17.01 -19.28 -15.50
C PHE A 156 -15.94 -20.30 -15.13
N LEU A 157 -16.31 -21.21 -14.23
CA LEU A 157 -15.48 -22.34 -13.84
C LEU A 157 -15.92 -23.59 -14.62
N PHE A 158 -14.98 -24.49 -14.85
CA PHE A 158 -15.23 -25.78 -15.46
C PHE A 158 -14.26 -26.82 -14.92
N ASN A 159 -14.70 -28.07 -14.86
CA ASN A 159 -13.88 -29.22 -14.48
C ASN A 159 -13.98 -30.36 -15.50
N LYS A 160 -14.84 -30.22 -16.52
CA LYS A 160 -14.99 -31.16 -17.64
C LYS A 160 -14.72 -30.44 -18.95
N ILE A 161 -13.89 -31.03 -19.81
CA ILE A 161 -13.56 -30.45 -21.13
C ILE A 161 -14.80 -30.28 -22.03
N GLN A 162 -15.84 -31.10 -21.81
CA GLN A 162 -17.12 -31.03 -22.51
C GLN A 162 -17.84 -29.69 -22.28
N GLN A 163 -17.67 -29.08 -21.10
CA GLN A 163 -18.27 -27.78 -20.75
C GLN A 163 -17.73 -26.64 -21.61
N ILE A 164 -16.51 -26.77 -22.15
CA ILE A 164 -15.90 -25.79 -23.06
C ILE A 164 -15.96 -26.24 -24.52
N SER A 165 -16.54 -27.41 -24.80
CA SER A 165 -16.64 -27.94 -26.17
C SER A 165 -17.67 -27.19 -27.00
N GLN A 166 -18.69 -26.60 -26.37
CA GLN A 166 -19.62 -25.70 -27.04
C GLN A 166 -18.98 -24.34 -27.38
N TRP A 167 -18.09 -23.83 -26.50
CA TRP A 167 -17.28 -22.64 -26.77
C TRP A 167 -16.40 -22.84 -28.01
N LYS A 168 -15.81 -24.04 -28.17
CA LYS A 168 -15.06 -24.45 -29.37
C LYS A 168 -15.90 -24.36 -30.66
N ASN A 169 -17.21 -24.58 -30.57
CA ASN A 169 -18.11 -24.63 -31.73
C ASN A 169 -18.77 -23.28 -32.04
N GLN A 170 -19.03 -22.45 -31.03
CA GLN A 170 -19.63 -21.10 -31.18
C GLN A 170 -18.61 -20.08 -31.69
N VAL A 171 -17.35 -20.21 -31.25
CA VAL A 171 -16.24 -19.46 -31.81
C VAL A 171 -15.61 -20.35 -32.87
N LYS A 172 -16.08 -20.23 -34.13
CA LYS A 172 -15.40 -20.87 -35.27
C LYS A 172 -13.91 -20.62 -35.10
N PHE A 173 -13.19 -21.70 -34.88
CA PHE A 173 -11.74 -21.84 -34.75
C PHE A 173 -11.08 -21.46 -36.08
N ASN A 174 -11.39 -20.29 -36.61
CA ASN A 174 -10.77 -19.72 -37.78
C ASN A 174 -9.79 -18.66 -37.27
N PRO A 175 -8.47 -18.91 -37.35
CA PRO A 175 -7.44 -17.91 -37.04
C PRO A 175 -7.65 -16.59 -37.80
N GLU A 176 -8.41 -16.62 -38.90
CA GLU A 176 -8.77 -15.47 -39.74
C GLU A 176 -10.08 -14.78 -39.35
N ASN A 177 -10.79 -15.20 -38.29
CA ASN A 177 -11.99 -14.51 -37.83
C ASN A 177 -11.65 -13.51 -36.70
N PRO A 178 -11.53 -12.20 -36.99
CA PRO A 178 -11.28 -11.17 -35.98
C PRO A 178 -12.39 -11.02 -34.93
N SER A 179 -13.54 -11.70 -35.09
CA SER A 179 -14.65 -11.69 -34.13
C SER A 179 -14.58 -12.81 -33.08
N ALA A 180 -13.56 -13.67 -33.12
CA ALA A 180 -13.38 -14.73 -32.13
C ALA A 180 -13.01 -14.14 -30.75
N GLU A 181 -13.89 -14.29 -29.76
CA GLU A 181 -13.62 -13.79 -28.41
C GLU A 181 -12.51 -14.62 -27.76
N SER A 182 -11.37 -13.98 -27.48
CA SER A 182 -10.20 -14.61 -26.87
C SER A 182 -10.32 -14.69 -25.34
N TYR A 183 -9.90 -15.84 -24.80
CA TYR A 183 -9.98 -16.14 -23.37
C TYR A 183 -8.62 -16.56 -22.82
N ILE A 184 -8.43 -16.33 -21.52
CA ILE A 184 -7.42 -17.05 -20.75
C ILE A 184 -8.09 -18.18 -19.97
N VAL A 185 -7.46 -19.35 -19.98
CA VAL A 185 -7.80 -20.50 -19.14
C VAL A 185 -6.77 -20.61 -18.06
N GLN A 186 -7.18 -20.50 -16.81
CA GLN A 186 -6.27 -20.48 -15.67
C GLN A 186 -6.66 -21.58 -14.68
N ARG A 187 -5.67 -22.24 -14.07
CA ARG A 187 -5.92 -23.21 -13.01
C ARG A 187 -6.58 -22.49 -11.83
N TYR A 188 -7.72 -23.00 -11.38
CA TYR A 188 -8.44 -22.40 -10.27
C TYR A 188 -7.74 -22.74 -8.94
N ILE A 189 -7.65 -21.76 -8.04
CA ILE A 189 -7.12 -21.95 -6.69
C ILE A 189 -8.25 -22.49 -5.82
N ALA A 190 -8.32 -23.81 -5.72
CA ALA A 190 -9.43 -24.51 -5.05
C ALA A 190 -9.37 -24.46 -3.52
N ASP A 191 -8.18 -24.22 -2.94
CA ASP A 191 -7.95 -24.11 -1.49
C ASP A 191 -7.51 -22.68 -1.10
N PRO A 192 -8.39 -21.67 -1.26
CA PRO A 192 -8.09 -20.30 -0.86
C PRO A 192 -8.09 -20.17 0.67
N LEU A 193 -7.39 -19.17 1.19
CA LEU A 193 -7.52 -18.80 2.60
C LEU A 193 -8.93 -18.32 2.88
N LEU A 194 -9.58 -18.93 3.88
CA LEU A 194 -10.93 -18.58 4.30
C LEU A 194 -10.93 -17.89 5.67
N ILE A 195 -11.78 -16.87 5.81
CA ILE A 195 -12.06 -16.21 7.09
C ILE A 195 -13.55 -16.32 7.34
N GLY A 196 -13.95 -16.91 8.47
CA GLY A 196 -15.36 -17.23 8.75
C GLY A 196 -16.00 -18.19 7.73
N GLY A 197 -15.17 -18.94 6.99
CA GLY A 197 -15.60 -19.80 5.88
C GLY A 197 -15.88 -19.05 4.59
N LYS A 198 -15.52 -17.77 4.46
CA LYS A 198 -15.74 -16.95 3.26
C LYS A 198 -14.43 -16.73 2.50
N LYS A 199 -14.51 -16.76 1.17
CA LYS A 199 -13.40 -16.46 0.28
C LYS A 199 -13.20 -14.95 0.20
N PHE A 200 -11.96 -14.50 0.02
CA PHE A 200 -11.66 -13.10 -0.20
C PHE A 200 -10.45 -12.91 -1.10
N ASP A 201 -10.36 -11.75 -1.74
CA ASP A 201 -9.15 -11.25 -2.39
C ASP A 201 -8.76 -9.91 -1.77
N THR A 202 -7.53 -9.46 -1.97
CA THR A 202 -7.09 -8.11 -1.59
C THR A 202 -6.85 -7.23 -2.79
N ARG A 203 -7.28 -5.97 -2.67
CA ARG A 203 -6.92 -4.84 -3.53
C ARG A 203 -5.80 -4.04 -2.87
N ILE A 204 -4.65 -3.96 -3.52
CA ILE A 204 -3.46 -3.23 -3.04
C ILE A 204 -3.00 -2.24 -4.11
N TYR A 205 -2.56 -1.06 -3.70
CA TYR A 205 -2.21 0.04 -4.61
C TYR A 205 -0.70 0.21 -4.74
N LEU A 206 -0.23 0.33 -5.98
CA LEU A 206 1.16 0.59 -6.32
C LEU A 206 1.22 1.75 -7.32
N LEU A 207 1.99 2.78 -7.00
CA LEU A 207 2.25 3.87 -7.92
C LEU A 207 3.60 3.64 -8.61
N CYS A 208 3.58 3.64 -9.94
CA CYS A 208 4.78 3.66 -10.77
C CYS A 208 4.96 5.07 -11.35
N THR A 209 6.06 5.74 -11.04
CA THR A 209 6.34 7.10 -11.55
C THR A 209 7.29 7.10 -12.74
N SER A 210 8.00 6.00 -12.99
CA SER A 210 8.96 5.86 -14.06
C SER A 210 9.33 4.39 -14.26
N TYR A 211 9.58 3.98 -15.50
CA TYR A 211 10.19 2.70 -15.87
C TYR A 211 11.69 2.81 -16.17
N SER A 212 12.22 4.03 -16.35
CA SER A 212 13.64 4.28 -16.62
C SER A 212 14.17 5.51 -15.83
N PRO A 213 14.76 5.31 -14.63
CA PRO A 213 14.84 4.05 -13.89
C PRO A 213 13.47 3.66 -13.32
N LEU A 214 13.24 2.35 -13.13
CA LEU A 214 12.02 1.85 -12.51
C LEU A 214 11.88 2.42 -11.09
N THR A 215 10.78 3.11 -10.83
CA THR A 215 10.52 3.80 -9.55
C THR A 215 9.11 3.47 -9.06
N LEU A 216 9.03 2.77 -7.92
CA LEU A 216 7.80 2.17 -7.40
C LEU A 216 7.54 2.59 -5.95
N TYR A 217 6.32 3.04 -5.71
CA TYR A 217 5.79 3.41 -4.41
C TYR A 217 4.65 2.47 -4.03
N LEU A 218 4.78 1.76 -2.91
CA LEU A 218 3.76 0.86 -2.38
C LEU A 218 2.92 1.57 -1.33
N TYR A 219 1.60 1.55 -1.49
CA TYR A 219 0.70 2.12 -0.50
C TYR A 219 0.55 1.15 0.68
N ARG A 220 0.73 1.65 1.91
CA ARG A 220 0.71 0.83 3.14
C ARG A 220 -0.62 0.15 3.41
N THR A 221 -1.73 0.68 2.87
CA THR A 221 -3.06 0.12 3.08
C THR A 221 -3.73 -0.27 1.76
N GLY A 222 -4.85 -0.95 1.88
CA GLY A 222 -5.71 -1.48 0.82
C GLY A 222 -6.95 -2.07 1.48
N PHE A 223 -7.64 -2.97 0.80
CA PHE A 223 -8.76 -3.67 1.40
C PHE A 223 -8.91 -5.10 0.89
N ALA A 224 -9.38 -5.98 1.76
CA ALA A 224 -9.89 -7.29 1.41
C ALA A 224 -11.36 -7.20 1.02
N ARG A 225 -11.77 -7.92 -0.04
CA ARG A 225 -13.15 -8.05 -0.51
C ARG A 225 -13.62 -9.48 -0.27
N PHE A 226 -14.65 -9.65 0.55
CA PHE A 226 -15.20 -10.96 0.89
C PHE A 226 -16.36 -11.34 -0.02
N THR A 227 -16.58 -12.64 -0.20
CA THR A 227 -17.84 -13.18 -0.67
C THR A 227 -18.92 -13.06 0.42
N HIS A 228 -20.19 -12.91 0.03
CA HIS A 228 -21.31 -12.94 0.98
C HIS A 228 -21.66 -14.36 1.42
N HIS A 229 -21.43 -15.33 0.55
CA HIS A 229 -21.66 -16.75 0.79
C HIS A 229 -20.40 -17.44 1.31
N ARG A 230 -20.59 -18.52 2.07
CA ARG A 230 -19.50 -19.40 2.49
C ARG A 230 -18.94 -20.13 1.28
N TYR A 231 -17.64 -20.31 1.30
CA TYR A 231 -16.91 -21.06 0.29
C TYR A 231 -17.33 -22.51 0.30
N ASP A 232 -17.67 -23.00 -0.88
CA ASP A 232 -17.99 -24.38 -1.18
C ASP A 232 -17.24 -24.74 -2.46
N ASN A 233 -16.59 -25.90 -2.47
CA ASN A 233 -15.84 -26.38 -3.62
C ASN A 233 -16.58 -27.51 -4.35
N GLU A 234 -17.74 -27.94 -3.85
CA GLU A 234 -18.58 -28.95 -4.47
C GLU A 234 -19.39 -28.35 -5.63
N ASP A 235 -19.99 -27.17 -5.42
CA ASP A 235 -20.73 -26.43 -6.46
C ASP A 235 -19.90 -25.34 -7.15
N ILE A 236 -19.07 -25.76 -8.12
CA ILE A 236 -18.26 -24.85 -8.93
C ILE A 236 -19.07 -23.90 -9.83
N THR A 237 -20.38 -24.14 -10.00
CA THR A 237 -21.24 -23.33 -10.87
C THR A 237 -21.76 -22.07 -10.17
N ASN A 238 -21.74 -22.06 -8.83
CA ASN A 238 -22.20 -20.93 -8.05
C ASN A 238 -21.18 -19.78 -8.03
N THR A 239 -21.35 -18.83 -8.95
CA THR A 239 -20.46 -17.68 -9.10
C THR A 239 -20.40 -16.79 -7.85
N TYR A 240 -21.44 -16.74 -7.01
CA TYR A 240 -21.47 -15.93 -5.78
C TYR A 240 -20.48 -16.42 -4.71
N VAL A 241 -20.12 -17.70 -4.76
CA VAL A 241 -19.18 -18.35 -3.82
C VAL A 241 -17.73 -18.22 -4.32
N HIS A 242 -17.55 -18.18 -5.64
CA HIS A 242 -16.23 -18.23 -6.27
C HIS A 242 -15.67 -16.87 -6.70
N LEU A 243 -16.52 -15.87 -6.97
CA LEU A 243 -16.13 -14.55 -7.48
C LEU A 243 -16.38 -13.46 -6.44
N THR A 244 -15.32 -12.73 -6.08
CA THR A 244 -15.33 -11.69 -5.03
C THR A 244 -15.67 -10.29 -5.55
N ASN A 245 -15.90 -10.15 -6.87
CA ASN A 245 -16.18 -8.85 -7.50
C ASN A 245 -17.46 -8.21 -6.94
N VAL A 246 -17.37 -6.96 -6.50
CA VAL A 246 -18.50 -6.18 -5.95
C VAL A 246 -19.71 -6.15 -6.88
N ALA A 247 -19.50 -6.11 -8.21
CA ALA A 247 -20.59 -6.12 -9.19
C ALA A 247 -21.45 -7.38 -9.15
N ILE A 248 -20.86 -8.53 -8.79
CA ILE A 248 -21.55 -9.81 -8.61
C ILE A 248 -22.12 -9.88 -7.19
N GLN A 249 -21.34 -9.46 -6.20
CA GLN A 249 -21.73 -9.55 -4.79
C GLN A 249 -22.90 -8.64 -4.42
N LYS A 250 -23.08 -7.50 -5.10
CA LYS A 250 -24.22 -6.59 -4.90
C LYS A 250 -25.58 -7.18 -5.28
N THR A 251 -25.61 -8.21 -6.14
CA THR A 251 -26.87 -8.87 -6.52
C THR A 251 -27.22 -10.02 -5.58
N SER A 252 -26.45 -10.25 -4.52
CA SER A 252 -26.73 -11.28 -3.52
C SER A 252 -27.66 -10.76 -2.41
N ASP A 253 -28.58 -11.63 -1.96
CA ASP A 253 -29.59 -11.29 -0.94
C ASP A 253 -29.00 -10.93 0.43
N ASN A 254 -27.73 -11.30 0.68
CA ASN A 254 -27.01 -11.07 1.94
C ASN A 254 -26.00 -9.90 1.86
N TYR A 255 -26.19 -8.96 0.93
CA TYR A 255 -25.35 -7.77 0.80
C TYR A 255 -25.64 -6.78 1.95
N ASP A 256 -24.65 -6.59 2.84
CA ASP A 256 -24.70 -5.52 3.84
C ASP A 256 -24.08 -4.24 3.25
N GLU A 257 -24.93 -3.27 2.92
CA GLU A 257 -24.51 -1.96 2.40
C GLU A 257 -23.61 -1.18 3.37
N LYS A 258 -23.78 -1.36 4.69
CA LYS A 258 -23.02 -0.62 5.71
C LYS A 258 -21.60 -1.15 5.86
N LEU A 259 -21.42 -2.48 5.84
CA LEU A 259 -20.11 -3.11 5.95
C LEU A 259 -19.41 -3.25 4.58
N GLY A 260 -20.19 -3.28 3.49
CA GLY A 260 -19.71 -3.38 2.11
C GLY A 260 -18.92 -4.66 1.79
N GLY A 261 -18.86 -5.62 2.71
CA GLY A 261 -18.07 -6.84 2.60
C GLY A 261 -16.55 -6.59 2.55
N LYS A 262 -16.05 -5.49 3.14
CA LYS A 262 -14.62 -5.13 3.07
C LYS A 262 -13.95 -5.11 4.43
N TRP A 263 -12.71 -5.60 4.50
CA TRP A 263 -11.80 -5.31 5.61
C TRP A 263 -10.66 -4.42 5.16
N ASP A 264 -10.29 -3.45 5.99
CA ASP A 264 -9.04 -2.73 5.82
C ASP A 264 -7.85 -3.70 5.93
N LEU A 265 -6.81 -3.47 5.12
CA LEU A 265 -5.66 -4.36 5.03
C LEU A 265 -4.90 -4.51 6.36
N GLN A 266 -4.88 -3.47 7.19
CA GLN A 266 -4.27 -3.54 8.53
C GLN A 266 -5.05 -4.49 9.44
N LYS A 267 -6.38 -4.42 9.40
CA LYS A 267 -7.24 -5.35 10.16
C LYS A 267 -7.02 -6.79 9.72
N LEU A 268 -6.93 -7.02 8.40
CA LEU A 268 -6.59 -8.35 7.86
C LEU A 268 -5.22 -8.82 8.39
N LYS A 269 -4.18 -7.99 8.28
CA LYS A 269 -2.83 -8.37 8.71
C LYS A 269 -2.79 -8.72 10.19
N LEU A 270 -3.39 -7.90 11.05
CA LEU A 270 -3.47 -8.15 12.49
C LEU A 270 -4.21 -9.46 12.80
N PHE A 271 -5.35 -9.70 12.16
CA PHE A 271 -6.09 -10.96 12.32
C PHE A 271 -5.24 -12.17 11.93
N LEU A 272 -4.53 -12.09 10.80
CA LEU A 272 -3.65 -13.17 10.35
C LEU A 272 -2.49 -13.37 11.32
N MET A 273 -1.88 -12.30 11.84
CA MET A 273 -0.78 -12.40 12.83
C MET A 273 -1.23 -13.12 14.10
N THR A 274 -2.43 -12.81 14.60
CA THR A 274 -3.00 -13.51 15.76
C THR A 274 -3.24 -14.99 15.49
N LYS A 275 -3.61 -15.37 14.26
CA LYS A 275 -3.96 -16.75 13.90
C LYS A 275 -2.77 -17.62 13.50
N TYR A 276 -1.80 -17.05 12.77
CA TYR A 276 -0.71 -17.80 12.12
C TYR A 276 0.69 -17.43 12.64
N GLY A 277 0.78 -16.49 13.59
CA GLY A 277 2.04 -15.97 14.10
C GLY A 277 2.59 -14.81 13.26
N GLN A 278 3.42 -14.00 13.89
CA GLN A 278 3.99 -12.79 13.29
C GLN A 278 4.91 -13.09 12.11
N ASP A 279 5.84 -14.03 12.25
CA ASP A 279 6.90 -14.26 11.27
C ASP A 279 6.34 -14.73 9.92
N LYS A 280 5.45 -15.73 9.94
CA LYS A 280 4.81 -16.29 8.73
C LYS A 280 3.99 -15.23 7.98
N VAL A 281 3.27 -14.38 8.71
CA VAL A 281 2.46 -13.32 8.10
C VAL A 281 3.33 -12.18 7.59
N GLN A 282 4.42 -11.88 8.27
CA GLN A 282 5.38 -10.89 7.80
C GLN A 282 6.05 -11.33 6.49
N GLU A 283 6.47 -12.60 6.40
CA GLU A 283 6.97 -13.20 5.17
C GLU A 283 5.92 -13.17 4.05
N CYS A 284 4.67 -13.54 4.35
CA CYS A 284 3.55 -13.47 3.41
C CYS A 284 3.38 -12.07 2.80
N PHE A 285 3.35 -11.02 3.62
CA PHE A 285 3.20 -9.63 3.15
C PHE A 285 4.45 -9.11 2.43
N TYR A 286 5.64 -9.60 2.81
CA TYR A 286 6.86 -9.34 2.04
C TYR A 286 6.80 -10.00 0.65
N ASN A 287 6.32 -11.24 0.55
CA ASN A 287 6.11 -11.94 -0.72
C ASN A 287 5.09 -11.22 -1.61
N VAL A 288 4.07 -10.58 -1.02
CA VAL A 288 3.17 -9.66 -1.74
C VAL A 288 3.91 -8.46 -2.31
N GLN A 289 4.79 -7.81 -1.55
CA GLN A 289 5.60 -6.71 -2.09
C GLN A 289 6.52 -7.20 -3.22
N GLN A 290 7.16 -8.36 -3.06
CA GLN A 290 8.08 -8.93 -4.05
C GLN A 290 7.37 -9.32 -5.35
N LEU A 291 6.18 -9.94 -5.29
CA LEU A 291 5.43 -10.29 -6.49
C LEU A 291 5.00 -9.05 -7.26
N MET A 292 4.66 -7.95 -6.57
CA MET A 292 4.32 -6.67 -7.20
C MET A 292 5.53 -6.08 -7.92
N ILE A 293 6.70 -6.01 -7.27
CA ILE A 293 7.95 -5.56 -7.92
C ILE A 293 8.27 -6.41 -9.14
N LYS A 294 8.25 -7.75 -9.01
CA LYS A 294 8.56 -8.69 -10.09
C LYS A 294 7.60 -8.57 -11.27
N SER A 295 6.32 -8.28 -10.99
CA SER A 295 5.33 -8.01 -12.05
C SER A 295 5.73 -6.80 -12.91
N LEU A 296 6.25 -5.75 -12.29
CA LEU A 296 6.73 -4.55 -12.97
C LEU A 296 8.07 -4.78 -13.69
N LEU A 297 8.98 -5.56 -13.10
CA LEU A 297 10.25 -5.95 -13.73
C LEU A 297 10.03 -6.74 -15.04
N ALA A 298 9.03 -7.62 -15.08
CA ALA A 298 8.70 -8.41 -16.27
C ALA A 298 8.31 -7.57 -17.49
N VAL A 299 7.81 -6.36 -17.28
CA VAL A 299 7.38 -5.43 -18.34
C VAL A 299 8.30 -4.23 -18.49
N GLN A 300 9.33 -4.08 -17.65
CA GLN A 300 10.15 -2.87 -17.58
C GLN A 300 10.81 -2.52 -18.92
N LYS A 301 11.29 -3.52 -19.66
CA LYS A 301 11.94 -3.33 -20.98
C LYS A 301 10.94 -3.17 -22.13
N ILE A 302 9.65 -3.40 -21.88
CA ILE A 302 8.58 -3.43 -22.89
C ILE A 302 7.78 -2.13 -22.83
N ILE A 303 7.53 -1.61 -21.63
CA ILE A 303 6.78 -0.37 -21.45
C ILE A 303 7.59 0.82 -21.98
N ILE A 304 6.91 1.64 -22.77
CA ILE A 304 7.45 2.87 -23.33
C ILE A 304 7.49 3.90 -22.19
N ASN A 305 8.68 4.10 -21.64
CA ASN A 305 8.89 5.08 -20.59
C ASN A 305 8.74 6.50 -21.13
N ASP A 306 7.90 7.31 -20.50
CA ASP A 306 7.75 8.73 -20.80
C ASP A 306 7.69 9.51 -19.48
N LYS A 307 8.49 10.57 -19.37
CA LYS A 307 8.60 11.42 -18.18
C LYS A 307 7.29 12.14 -17.82
N HIS A 308 6.38 12.29 -18.76
CA HIS A 308 5.07 12.90 -18.52
C HIS A 308 4.12 11.90 -17.84
N CYS A 309 4.42 10.60 -17.89
CA CYS A 309 3.51 9.55 -17.46
C CYS A 309 3.81 9.06 -16.04
N PHE A 310 2.75 8.68 -15.34
CA PHE A 310 2.79 7.87 -14.13
C PHE A 310 1.60 6.92 -14.15
N GLU A 311 1.55 5.93 -13.27
CA GLU A 311 0.48 4.93 -13.31
C GLU A 311 0.16 4.43 -11.90
N LEU A 312 -1.12 4.48 -11.53
CA LEU A 312 -1.61 3.97 -10.26
C LEU A 312 -2.25 2.60 -10.48
N TYR A 313 -1.48 1.55 -10.20
CA TYR A 313 -1.94 0.19 -10.32
C TYR A 313 -2.76 -0.27 -9.11
N GLY A 314 -3.85 -1.01 -9.37
CA GLY A 314 -4.55 -1.82 -8.38
C GLY A 314 -4.27 -3.30 -8.61
N PHE A 315 -3.59 -3.94 -7.67
CA PHE A 315 -3.28 -5.36 -7.68
C PHE A 315 -4.36 -6.15 -6.97
N ASP A 316 -4.82 -7.24 -7.60
CA ASP A 316 -5.77 -8.19 -7.04
C ASP A 316 -5.02 -9.46 -6.67
N ILE A 317 -4.97 -9.76 -5.37
CA ILE A 317 -4.17 -10.85 -4.82
C ILE A 317 -5.05 -11.80 -4.01
N LEU A 318 -4.87 -13.09 -4.23
CA LEU A 318 -5.51 -14.15 -3.45
C LEU A 318 -4.47 -14.85 -2.58
N PHE A 319 -4.81 -15.13 -1.33
CA PHE A 319 -3.99 -15.99 -0.46
C PHE A 319 -4.56 -17.40 -0.50
N ASP A 320 -3.70 -18.41 -0.59
CA ASP A 320 -4.12 -19.80 -0.37
C ASP A 320 -4.05 -20.18 1.12
N SER A 321 -4.53 -21.37 1.46
CA SER A 321 -4.56 -21.91 2.83
C SER A 321 -3.19 -21.92 3.53
N GLN A 322 -2.09 -21.90 2.76
CA GLN A 322 -0.71 -21.89 3.25
C GLN A 322 -0.14 -20.47 3.40
N LEU A 323 -0.95 -19.43 3.18
CA LEU A 323 -0.55 -18.01 3.13
C LEU A 323 0.36 -17.66 1.94
N LYS A 324 0.39 -18.47 0.88
CA LYS A 324 1.09 -18.07 -0.34
C LYS A 324 0.22 -17.08 -1.13
N PRO A 325 0.77 -15.91 -1.51
CA PRO A 325 0.04 -14.94 -2.33
C PRO A 325 0.08 -15.31 -3.81
N TRP A 326 -1.05 -15.13 -4.48
CA TRP A 326 -1.26 -15.38 -5.89
C TRP A 326 -1.78 -14.12 -6.59
N LEU A 327 -1.12 -13.71 -7.67
CA LEU A 327 -1.57 -12.62 -8.53
C LEU A 327 -2.76 -13.07 -9.37
N LEU A 328 -3.89 -12.36 -9.24
CA LEU A 328 -5.08 -12.59 -10.05
C LEU A 328 -5.13 -11.68 -11.28
N GLU A 329 -4.97 -10.37 -11.06
CA GLU A 329 -4.99 -9.34 -12.09
C GLU A 329 -4.30 -8.04 -11.63
N VAL A 330 -3.91 -7.21 -12.59
CA VAL A 330 -3.38 -5.86 -12.36
C VAL A 330 -4.23 -4.85 -13.14
N ASN A 331 -4.70 -3.81 -12.47
CA ASN A 331 -5.61 -2.81 -13.02
C ASN A 331 -4.90 -1.45 -13.14
N ALA A 332 -4.82 -0.87 -14.35
CA ALA A 332 -4.27 0.49 -14.59
C ALA A 332 -5.19 1.62 -14.10
N SER A 333 -6.51 1.39 -14.10
CA SER A 333 -7.50 2.35 -13.59
C SER A 333 -8.35 1.68 -12.53
N PRO A 334 -7.82 1.44 -11.32
CA PRO A 334 -8.61 0.89 -10.24
C PRO A 334 -9.77 1.84 -9.91
N SER A 335 -10.96 1.28 -9.66
CA SER A 335 -12.16 2.10 -9.41
C SER A 335 -11.97 3.07 -8.23
N MET A 336 -12.16 4.35 -8.53
CA MET A 336 -12.14 5.46 -7.56
C MET A 336 -13.54 5.90 -7.13
N THR A 337 -14.56 5.09 -7.39
CA THR A 337 -15.92 5.31 -6.86
C THR A 337 -16.01 4.72 -5.47
N SER A 338 -16.41 5.51 -4.48
CA SER A 338 -16.59 5.06 -3.10
C SER A 338 -18.04 4.70 -2.82
N ASN A 339 -18.27 3.57 -2.14
CA ASN A 339 -19.60 3.20 -1.65
C ASN A 339 -19.79 3.48 -0.16
N THR A 340 -18.70 3.70 0.60
CA THR A 340 -18.73 3.96 2.04
C THR A 340 -17.82 5.14 2.39
N PRO A 341 -18.06 5.84 3.52
CA PRO A 341 -17.20 6.94 3.96
C PRO A 341 -15.73 6.52 4.17
N ILE A 342 -15.50 5.29 4.63
CA ILE A 342 -14.17 4.72 4.83
C ILE A 342 -13.45 4.55 3.48
N ASP A 343 -14.14 4.01 2.48
CA ASP A 343 -13.61 3.85 1.11
C ASP A 343 -13.33 5.20 0.45
N PHE A 344 -14.20 6.20 0.69
CA PHE A 344 -14.01 7.57 0.23
C PHE A 344 -12.75 8.21 0.82
N GLU A 345 -12.56 8.16 2.14
CA GLU A 345 -11.39 8.74 2.80
C GLU A 345 -10.09 8.03 2.40
N LEU A 346 -10.11 6.69 2.25
CA LEU A 346 -8.98 5.92 1.75
C LEU A 346 -8.59 6.35 0.34
N LYS A 347 -9.56 6.47 -0.58
CA LYS A 347 -9.31 6.83 -1.99
C LYS A 347 -8.90 8.29 -2.15
N CYS A 348 -9.56 9.22 -1.49
CA CYS A 348 -9.16 10.63 -1.52
C CYS A 348 -7.77 10.82 -0.89
N GLY A 349 -7.45 10.12 0.20
CA GLY A 349 -6.12 10.14 0.81
C GLY A 349 -5.04 9.55 -0.10
N LEU A 350 -5.33 8.41 -0.73
CA LEU A 350 -4.46 7.78 -1.73
C LEU A 350 -4.15 8.74 -2.88
N LEU A 351 -5.18 9.37 -3.46
CA LEU A 351 -5.03 10.30 -4.58
C LEU A 351 -4.27 11.57 -4.18
N ASP A 352 -4.54 12.13 -2.99
CA ASP A 352 -3.78 13.27 -2.48
C ASP A 352 -2.29 12.92 -2.29
N ASP A 353 -1.97 11.70 -1.86
CA ASP A 353 -0.58 11.26 -1.74
C ASP A 353 0.06 11.04 -3.11
N VAL A 354 -0.66 10.46 -4.08
CA VAL A 354 -0.19 10.35 -5.48
C VAL A 354 0.18 11.73 -6.01
N PHE A 355 -0.71 12.71 -5.90
CA PHE A 355 -0.44 14.06 -6.38
C PHE A 355 0.70 14.75 -5.62
N THR A 356 0.95 14.39 -4.36
CA THR A 356 2.14 14.86 -3.62
C THR A 356 3.41 14.27 -4.20
N ILE A 357 3.41 12.99 -4.58
CA ILE A 357 4.57 12.31 -5.19
C ILE A 357 4.87 12.84 -6.58
N ILE A 358 3.84 13.08 -7.40
CA ILE A 358 4.03 13.66 -8.75
C ILE A 358 4.61 15.07 -8.66
N ASP A 359 4.31 15.79 -7.58
CA ASP A 359 4.94 17.05 -7.18
C ASP A 359 4.94 18.10 -8.30
N VAL A 360 3.77 18.33 -8.91
CA VAL A 360 3.57 19.44 -9.88
C VAL A 360 3.93 20.78 -9.24
N GLU A 361 3.76 20.88 -7.91
CA GLU A 361 4.15 22.03 -7.10
C GLU A 361 5.67 22.19 -6.92
N LYS A 362 6.49 21.15 -7.16
CA LYS A 362 7.95 21.15 -6.95
C LYS A 362 8.37 21.53 -5.53
N ILE A 363 7.66 21.02 -4.51
CA ILE A 363 7.99 21.27 -3.09
C ILE A 363 8.95 20.25 -2.50
N LEU A 364 8.98 19.04 -3.06
CA LEU A 364 9.78 17.93 -2.55
C LEU A 364 11.25 18.07 -3.00
N THR A 365 12.09 17.21 -2.46
CA THR A 365 13.52 17.12 -2.82
C THR A 365 13.80 16.00 -3.84
N GLY A 366 12.90 15.01 -3.93
CA GLY A 366 13.06 13.82 -4.77
C GLY A 366 13.77 12.65 -4.08
N ASN A 367 14.14 12.83 -2.80
CA ASN A 367 14.85 11.85 -1.97
C ASN A 367 13.97 11.27 -0.86
N GLU A 368 12.69 11.65 -0.81
CA GLU A 368 11.75 11.16 0.19
C GLU A 368 11.47 9.67 0.00
N GLU A 369 11.80 8.86 1.01
CA GLU A 369 11.53 7.41 1.02
C GLU A 369 10.08 7.09 1.43
N GLN A 370 9.40 8.00 2.12
CA GLN A 370 7.98 7.89 2.44
C GLN A 370 7.27 9.21 2.09
N ILE A 371 6.12 9.14 1.44
CA ILE A 371 5.24 10.28 1.17
C ILE A 371 3.80 9.86 1.47
N GLY A 372 3.23 10.41 2.54
CA GLY A 372 1.93 10.02 3.04
C GLY A 372 1.87 8.53 3.38
N GLY A 373 0.91 7.83 2.79
CA GLY A 373 0.76 6.38 2.93
C GLY A 373 1.64 5.56 1.99
N PHE A 374 2.43 6.18 1.11
CA PHE A 374 3.32 5.46 0.18
C PHE A 374 4.74 5.35 0.73
N ASP A 375 5.31 4.15 0.61
CA ASP A 375 6.74 3.89 0.78
C ASP A 375 7.40 3.65 -0.57
N LEU A 376 8.56 4.27 -0.80
CA LEU A 376 9.42 3.98 -1.94
C LEU A 376 10.08 2.62 -1.72
N ILE A 377 9.71 1.63 -2.53
CA ILE A 377 10.20 0.25 -2.39
C ILE A 377 11.23 -0.13 -3.47
N TYR A 378 11.29 0.64 -4.56
CA TYR A 378 12.20 0.38 -5.67
C TYR A 378 12.52 1.69 -6.40
N LYS A 379 13.82 1.99 -6.63
CA LYS A 379 14.30 3.12 -7.46
C LYS A 379 15.60 2.71 -8.15
N GLY A 380 15.51 2.17 -9.36
CA GLY A 380 16.66 1.55 -10.06
C GLY A 380 17.16 0.24 -9.43
N GLY A 381 16.84 0.00 -8.16
CA GLY A 381 17.02 -1.24 -7.42
C GLY A 381 16.12 -1.25 -6.17
N PRO A 382 16.06 -2.36 -5.42
CA PRO A 382 15.32 -2.43 -4.17
C PRO A 382 15.82 -1.41 -3.15
N ILE A 383 14.90 -0.69 -2.50
CA ILE A 383 15.26 0.20 -1.37
C ILE A 383 15.48 -0.66 -0.12
N LYS A 384 16.63 -0.49 0.53
CA LYS A 384 16.91 -1.11 1.82
C LYS A 384 16.24 -0.27 2.91
N ASN A 385 15.36 -0.89 3.69
CA ASN A 385 14.79 -0.23 4.87
C ASN A 385 15.89 -0.05 5.92
N ASN A 386 16.30 1.19 6.18
CA ASN A 386 17.28 1.53 7.23
C ASN A 386 16.70 1.53 8.66
N TYR A 387 15.48 1.03 8.83
CA TYR A 387 14.81 1.04 10.13
C TYR A 387 15.22 -0.18 10.96
N ASN A 388 15.51 0.04 12.25
CA ASN A 388 15.57 -1.00 13.29
C ASN A 388 14.21 -1.69 13.55
N CYS A 389 13.33 -1.74 12.55
CA CYS A 389 12.01 -2.34 12.64
C CYS A 389 12.12 -3.82 12.27
N SER A 390 11.50 -4.68 13.05
CA SER A 390 11.41 -6.11 12.74
C SER A 390 10.70 -6.40 11.42
N SER A 391 9.91 -5.46 10.87
CA SER A 391 9.09 -5.63 9.68
C SER A 391 9.85 -5.46 8.36
N ILE A 392 9.94 -6.53 7.57
CA ILE A 392 10.57 -6.55 6.24
C ILE A 392 9.70 -5.81 5.19
N SER A 393 8.39 -5.67 5.42
CA SER A 393 7.47 -4.86 4.60
C SER A 393 6.49 -4.08 5.47
N PHE A 394 6.29 -2.80 5.16
CA PHE A 394 5.29 -1.92 5.80
C PHE A 394 3.87 -2.09 5.27
N LEU A 395 3.67 -2.96 4.27
CA LEU A 395 2.35 -3.28 3.74
C LEU A 395 1.44 -3.86 4.84
N GLY A 396 0.24 -3.33 4.98
CA GLY A 396 -0.74 -3.72 6.00
C GLY A 396 -0.33 -3.37 7.44
N THR A 397 0.73 -2.57 7.64
CA THR A 397 1.11 -2.10 8.99
C THR A 397 0.35 -0.82 9.36
N PHE A 398 0.60 -0.29 10.55
CA PHE A 398 -0.02 0.97 10.98
C PHE A 398 0.27 2.11 9.99
N ASN A 399 -0.80 2.70 9.45
CA ASN A 399 -0.69 3.79 8.50
C ASN A 399 -0.52 5.14 9.22
N ASN A 400 0.73 5.59 9.36
CA ASN A 400 1.10 6.86 9.98
C ASN A 400 0.95 8.08 9.03
N ARG A 401 0.27 7.95 7.88
CA ARG A 401 0.11 8.97 6.82
C ARG A 401 -0.05 10.39 7.34
N LYS A 402 -1.02 10.64 8.23
CA LYS A 402 -1.32 12.00 8.72
C LYS A 402 -0.15 12.61 9.51
N LEU A 403 0.55 11.81 10.31
CA LEU A 403 1.71 12.27 11.06
C LEU A 403 2.90 12.50 10.12
N GLN A 404 3.09 11.61 9.16
CA GLN A 404 4.17 11.72 8.18
C GLN A 404 4.01 12.96 7.30
N LEU A 405 2.83 13.22 6.74
CA LEU A 405 2.57 14.42 5.92
C LEU A 405 2.80 15.71 6.71
N LYS A 406 2.43 15.75 8.00
CA LYS A 406 2.71 16.91 8.87
C LYS A 406 4.22 17.14 9.06
N LYS A 407 4.99 16.06 9.26
CA LYS A 407 6.46 16.14 9.41
C LYS A 407 7.10 16.63 8.10
N LEU A 408 6.71 16.02 6.97
CA LEU A 408 7.20 16.37 5.65
C LEU A 408 6.87 17.83 5.29
N ALA A 409 5.63 18.27 5.54
CA ALA A 409 5.21 19.64 5.29
C ALA A 409 6.00 20.68 6.11
N LYS A 410 6.30 20.39 7.40
CA LYS A 410 7.14 21.26 8.23
C LYS A 410 8.57 21.34 7.70
N ALA A 411 9.17 20.20 7.33
CA ALA A 411 10.52 20.15 6.77
C ALA A 411 10.60 20.93 5.45
N CYS A 412 9.64 20.75 4.55
CA CYS A 412 9.54 21.52 3.31
C CYS A 412 9.37 23.02 3.57
N ALA A 413 8.54 23.41 4.54
CA ALA A 413 8.34 24.82 4.90
C ALA A 413 9.63 25.49 5.38
N LEU A 414 10.38 24.82 6.25
CA LEU A 414 11.69 25.31 6.72
C LEU A 414 12.68 25.46 5.57
N LYS A 415 12.79 24.43 4.70
CA LYS A 415 13.66 24.46 3.51
C LYS A 415 13.35 25.66 2.61
N LEU A 416 12.06 25.87 2.31
CA LEU A 416 11.62 26.95 1.42
C LEU A 416 11.83 28.34 2.05
N ALA A 417 11.66 28.47 3.38
CA ALA A 417 11.96 29.71 4.09
C ALA A 417 13.45 30.08 3.99
N HIS A 418 14.34 29.12 4.27
CA HIS A 418 15.79 29.35 4.15
C HIS A 418 16.23 29.68 2.72
N ALA A 419 15.68 28.97 1.71
CA ALA A 419 15.99 29.27 0.31
C ALA A 419 15.56 30.70 -0.09
N ASN A 420 14.45 31.20 0.45
CA ASN A 420 13.99 32.55 0.23
C ASN A 420 14.86 33.59 0.94
N GLU A 421 15.27 33.33 2.18
CA GLU A 421 16.22 34.18 2.90
C GLU A 421 17.55 34.28 2.15
N ASP A 422 18.11 33.16 1.68
CA ASP A 422 19.34 33.13 0.89
C ASP A 422 19.20 33.90 -0.43
N ASN A 423 18.06 33.78 -1.11
CA ASN A 423 17.80 34.54 -2.33
C ASN A 423 17.66 36.05 -2.06
N GLN A 424 17.05 36.44 -0.94
CA GLN A 424 16.96 37.84 -0.53
C GLN A 424 18.35 38.39 -0.18
N VAL A 425 19.17 37.64 0.56
CA VAL A 425 20.56 38.02 0.88
C VAL A 425 21.39 38.17 -0.40
N LYS A 426 21.35 37.19 -1.32
CA LYS A 426 22.05 37.29 -2.62
C LYS A 426 21.57 38.42 -3.50
N SER A 427 20.27 38.72 -3.50
CA SER A 427 19.72 39.87 -4.23
C SER A 427 20.19 41.21 -3.64
N SER A 428 20.35 41.27 -2.31
CA SER A 428 20.87 42.44 -1.59
C SER A 428 22.39 42.60 -1.69
N GLU A 429 23.15 41.52 -1.87
CA GLU A 429 24.59 41.56 -2.18
C GLU A 429 24.85 41.90 -3.66
N GLY A 430 24.00 41.43 -4.59
CA GLY A 430 24.04 41.80 -6.00
C GLY A 430 23.76 43.29 -6.24
N THR A 431 22.87 43.90 -5.45
CA THR A 431 22.64 45.36 -5.47
C THR A 431 23.68 46.17 -4.69
N LYS A 432 24.53 45.52 -3.87
CA LYS A 432 25.69 46.18 -3.25
C LYS A 432 26.89 46.28 -4.20
N LYS A 433 27.04 45.37 -5.17
CA LYS A 433 28.12 45.49 -6.17
C LYS A 433 27.96 46.69 -7.14
N ASP A 434 26.74 47.17 -7.37
CA ASP A 434 26.49 48.40 -8.14
C ASP A 434 26.44 49.68 -7.28
N LYS A 435 26.59 49.55 -5.94
CA LYS A 435 26.69 50.68 -5.00
C LYS A 435 28.03 50.77 -4.25
N GLU A 436 28.89 49.76 -4.37
CA GLU A 436 30.23 49.73 -3.75
C GLU A 436 31.33 50.49 -4.52
N GLU A 437 30.99 51.17 -5.61
CA GLU A 437 31.91 52.13 -6.26
C GLU A 437 31.73 53.59 -5.80
N LYS A 438 30.80 53.89 -4.87
CA LYS A 438 30.56 55.27 -4.40
C LYS A 438 30.64 55.55 -2.91
N GLU A 439 30.84 54.58 -2.03
CA GLU A 439 31.01 54.86 -0.60
C GLU A 439 32.19 54.11 0.01
N LYS A 440 33.40 54.46 -0.45
CA LYS A 440 34.61 54.36 0.38
C LYS A 440 34.82 55.71 1.08
N GLN A 441 34.13 55.93 2.20
CA GLN A 441 34.66 56.72 3.32
C GLN A 441 33.77 56.58 4.57
N MET A 442 34.43 56.38 5.70
CA MET A 442 33.95 56.30 7.09
C MET A 442 33.53 54.94 7.65
N ARG A 443 34.10 54.67 8.84
CA ARG A 443 34.11 53.42 9.59
C ARG A 443 32.87 53.27 10.48
N SER A 444 32.46 52.02 10.72
CA SER A 444 32.53 51.30 12.01
C SER A 444 31.26 50.51 12.43
N SER A 445 31.52 49.22 12.70
CA SER A 445 30.89 48.30 13.67
C SER A 445 29.38 48.02 13.66
N SER A 446 29.03 46.74 13.56
CA SER A 446 28.12 46.10 14.52
C SER A 446 28.19 44.57 14.49
N LYS A 447 28.41 43.99 15.68
CA LYS A 447 28.39 42.56 16.00
C LYS A 447 26.93 42.07 16.07
N SER A 448 26.48 41.28 15.10
CA SER A 448 25.21 40.54 15.24
C SER A 448 25.16 39.20 14.48
N SER A 449 26.20 38.83 13.70
CA SER A 449 26.20 37.57 12.94
C SER A 449 26.84 36.37 13.64
N GLN A 450 27.44 36.54 14.83
CA GLN A 450 28.15 35.44 15.51
C GLN A 450 27.24 34.58 16.39
N ILE A 451 26.10 35.10 16.86
CA ILE A 451 25.21 34.37 17.78
C ILE A 451 24.36 33.33 17.03
N ALA A 452 23.94 33.61 15.79
CA ALA A 452 23.14 32.68 14.99
C ALA A 452 23.95 31.46 14.49
N GLN A 453 25.23 31.65 14.18
CA GLN A 453 26.13 30.54 13.84
C GLN A 453 26.45 29.67 15.04
N GLN A 454 26.58 30.25 16.24
CA GLN A 454 26.87 29.49 17.45
C GLN A 454 25.68 28.61 17.89
N VAL A 455 24.46 29.15 17.82
CA VAL A 455 23.23 28.38 18.10
C VAL A 455 23.02 27.25 17.08
N PHE A 456 23.39 27.45 15.81
CA PHE A 456 23.31 26.43 14.76
C PHE A 456 24.28 25.25 15.01
N PHE A 457 25.52 25.54 15.44
CA PHE A 457 26.49 24.50 15.76
C PHE A 457 26.15 23.74 17.06
N GLU A 458 25.56 24.41 18.06
CA GLU A 458 25.07 23.77 19.28
C GLU A 458 23.88 22.83 19.00
N LEU A 459 22.93 23.22 18.14
CA LEU A 459 21.78 22.36 17.78
C LEU A 459 22.21 21.11 16.99
N ILE A 460 23.20 21.25 16.10
CA ILE A 460 23.76 20.12 15.34
C ILE A 460 24.54 19.17 16.27
N ALA A 461 25.18 19.70 17.32
CA ALA A 461 25.89 18.90 18.31
C ALA A 461 24.92 18.12 19.23
N GLU A 462 23.80 18.72 19.64
CA GLU A 462 22.74 18.04 20.40
C GLU A 462 22.05 16.94 19.57
N LEU A 463 21.82 17.17 18.28
CA LEU A 463 21.27 16.15 17.37
C LEU A 463 22.20 14.94 17.25
N LYS A 464 23.52 15.14 17.22
CA LYS A 464 24.52 14.06 17.18
C LYS A 464 24.69 13.32 18.51
N GLN A 465 24.51 13.99 19.65
CA GLN A 465 24.55 13.34 20.97
C GLN A 465 23.29 12.48 21.21
N SER A 466 22.14 12.84 20.64
CA SER A 466 20.92 12.02 20.72
C SER A 466 21.02 10.69 19.94
N GLU A 467 21.91 10.60 18.95
CA GLU A 467 22.19 9.38 18.18
C GLU A 467 23.22 8.46 18.86
N GLN A 468 23.99 8.93 19.86
CA GLN A 468 25.05 8.16 20.52
C GLN A 468 24.69 7.56 21.89
N SER A 469 23.46 7.77 22.40
CA SER A 469 23.01 7.14 23.65
C SER A 469 22.42 5.73 23.45
N CYS A 470 23.11 4.89 22.68
CA CYS A 470 22.92 3.43 22.67
C CYS A 470 24.30 2.79 22.60
N ASN A 471 24.86 2.44 23.76
CA ASN A 471 26.12 1.71 23.81
C ASN A 471 25.98 0.34 23.12
N PRO A 472 26.87 0.00 22.16
CA PRO A 472 26.92 -1.32 21.57
C PRO A 472 27.60 -2.30 22.53
N ILE A 473 26.93 -3.42 22.84
CA ILE A 473 27.63 -4.60 23.36
C ILE A 473 28.42 -5.17 22.17
N LYS A 474 29.75 -5.06 22.23
CA LYS A 474 30.67 -5.68 21.27
C LYS A 474 30.46 -7.20 21.29
N ARG A 475 30.13 -7.78 20.13
CA ARG A 475 30.42 -9.19 19.83
C ARG A 475 31.44 -9.23 18.72
N SER A 476 32.59 -9.80 19.05
CA SER A 476 33.67 -10.16 18.15
C SER A 476 33.21 -11.26 17.19
N ASP A 477 33.65 -11.13 15.94
CA ASP A 477 33.55 -12.15 14.91
C ASP A 477 34.37 -13.39 15.32
N GLU A 478 33.69 -14.46 15.68
CA GLU A 478 34.17 -15.84 15.55
C GLU A 478 32.96 -16.77 15.66
N TYR A 479 32.98 -17.87 14.90
CA TYR A 479 31.97 -18.93 14.79
C TYR A 479 30.85 -18.78 13.73
N GLN A 480 31.25 -18.89 12.46
CA GLN A 480 30.64 -19.92 11.61
C GLN A 480 31.27 -21.26 11.97
N GLU A 481 30.50 -22.16 12.61
CA GLU A 481 30.54 -23.62 12.51
C GLU A 481 30.01 -24.25 13.81
N LYS A 482 28.85 -24.91 13.68
CA LYS A 482 28.37 -26.12 14.39
C LYS A 482 26.88 -26.02 14.73
N LEU A 483 26.08 -26.61 13.84
CA LEU A 483 24.81 -27.25 14.20
C LEU A 483 25.07 -28.52 15.03
N TYR A 484 24.05 -28.89 15.80
CA TYR A 484 23.84 -30.09 16.63
C TYR A 484 24.25 -29.99 18.11
N GLY A 485 23.23 -30.00 18.98
CA GLY A 485 23.38 -30.19 20.43
C GLY A 485 22.15 -29.75 21.20
N SER A 486 21.47 -30.70 21.82
CA SER A 486 20.24 -30.62 22.61
C SER A 486 20.32 -29.83 23.93
N THR A 487 19.14 -29.52 24.47
CA THR A 487 18.68 -29.46 25.89
C THR A 487 18.20 -28.13 26.48
N ASP A 488 17.00 -28.24 27.05
CA ASP A 488 16.17 -27.43 27.97
C ASP A 488 16.76 -26.22 28.68
N ILE A 489 16.01 -25.09 28.70
CA ILE A 489 15.99 -24.13 29.83
C ILE A 489 14.59 -23.49 30.03
N ASN A 490 13.96 -23.92 31.13
CA ASN A 490 13.08 -23.28 32.12
C ASN A 490 12.13 -22.10 31.82
N GLU A 491 10.86 -22.37 32.13
CA GLU A 491 9.76 -21.45 32.43
C GLU A 491 9.96 -20.76 33.81
N GLN A 492 10.37 -19.49 33.84
CA GLN A 492 10.20 -18.64 35.06
C GLN A 492 10.21 -17.13 34.82
N THR A 493 10.35 -16.66 33.58
CA THR A 493 10.39 -15.21 33.22
C THR A 493 9.04 -14.61 32.78
N LYS A 494 7.92 -15.33 32.95
CA LYS A 494 6.61 -14.91 32.43
C LYS A 494 5.71 -14.11 33.38
N TYR A 495 6.06 -13.96 34.66
CA TYR A 495 5.17 -13.32 35.66
C TYR A 495 5.57 -11.92 36.14
N ASN A 496 6.66 -11.31 35.63
CA ASN A 496 7.05 -9.94 36.01
C ASN A 496 6.81 -8.87 34.91
N THR A 497 6.29 -9.26 33.75
CA THR A 497 6.06 -8.34 32.61
C THR A 497 4.62 -7.87 32.50
N GLU A 498 3.64 -8.58 33.07
CA GLU A 498 2.22 -8.18 33.03
C GLU A 498 1.90 -7.08 34.06
N ASP A 499 2.46 -7.14 35.28
CA ASP A 499 2.25 -6.11 36.31
C ASP A 499 2.91 -4.77 35.99
N ALA A 500 4.03 -4.79 35.26
CA ALA A 500 4.68 -3.57 34.77
C ALA A 500 3.84 -2.88 33.68
N PHE A 501 3.14 -3.66 32.84
CA PHE A 501 2.30 -3.14 31.77
C PHE A 501 0.99 -2.53 32.28
N ILE A 502 0.39 -3.14 33.32
CA ILE A 502 -0.82 -2.60 33.95
C ILE A 502 -0.51 -1.27 34.64
N LYS A 503 0.60 -1.16 35.39
CA LYS A 503 1.04 0.10 36.02
C LYS A 503 1.35 1.21 35.02
N TYR A 504 1.91 0.87 33.85
CA TYR A 504 2.18 1.86 32.79
C TYR A 504 0.91 2.33 32.09
N SER A 505 -0.07 1.43 31.89
CA SER A 505 -1.37 1.75 31.27
C SER A 505 -2.18 2.72 32.12
N THR A 506 -2.27 2.49 33.44
CA THR A 506 -3.01 3.38 34.37
C THR A 506 -2.35 4.75 34.51
N LYS A 507 -1.01 4.83 34.36
CA LYS A 507 -0.26 6.09 34.41
C LYS A 507 -0.51 6.96 33.17
N ILE A 508 -0.68 6.34 32.00
CA ILE A 508 -0.99 7.03 30.74
C ILE A 508 -2.46 7.52 30.70
N GLU A 509 -3.40 6.75 31.28
CA GLU A 509 -4.80 7.21 31.40
C GLU A 509 -4.95 8.43 32.32
N ASN A 510 -4.21 8.48 33.44
CA ASN A 510 -4.24 9.63 34.35
C ASN A 510 -3.61 10.90 33.75
N ILE A 511 -2.59 10.77 32.90
CA ILE A 511 -2.00 11.89 32.16
C ILE A 511 -2.99 12.42 31.11
N ASN A 512 -3.68 11.53 30.39
CA ASN A 512 -4.69 11.93 29.40
C ASN A 512 -5.93 12.60 30.02
N LEU A 513 -6.31 12.21 31.24
CA LEU A 513 -7.39 12.87 32.00
C LEU A 513 -6.99 14.27 32.49
N THR A 514 -5.72 14.47 32.84
CA THR A 514 -5.20 15.77 33.30
C THR A 514 -5.08 16.77 32.14
N ILE A 515 -4.68 16.29 30.95
CA ILE A 515 -4.62 17.10 29.71
C ILE A 515 -6.03 17.51 29.26
N LYS A 516 -7.05 16.67 29.47
CA LYS A 516 -8.46 17.01 29.18
C LYS A 516 -9.06 18.07 30.12
N ARG A 517 -8.45 18.35 31.28
CA ARG A 517 -8.95 19.29 32.29
C ARG A 517 -8.24 20.67 32.29
N GLY A 518 -7.31 20.90 31.37
CA GLY A 518 -6.78 22.25 31.09
C GLY A 518 -5.93 22.89 32.18
N ILE A 519 -5.23 22.11 33.02
CA ILE A 519 -4.31 22.65 34.04
C ILE A 519 -2.90 22.83 33.45
N PRO A 520 -2.24 24.00 33.60
CA PRO A 520 -0.91 24.24 33.04
C PRO A 520 0.21 23.41 33.69
N ILE A 521 1.10 22.87 32.85
CA ILE A 521 2.27 22.06 33.21
C ILE A 521 3.41 22.98 33.65
N PHE A 522 3.44 23.41 34.93
CA PHE A 522 4.63 24.04 35.51
C PHE A 522 4.81 23.78 37.02
N LYS A 523 4.16 22.74 37.56
CA LYS A 523 4.24 22.39 39.00
C LYS A 523 4.51 20.91 39.29
N LEU A 524 5.19 20.19 38.40
CA LEU A 524 5.50 18.74 38.60
C LEU A 524 6.98 18.41 38.84
N GLU A 525 7.92 19.35 38.62
CA GLU A 525 9.36 19.05 38.75
C GLU A 525 9.90 19.02 40.19
N GLN A 526 9.15 19.48 41.19
CA GLN A 526 9.63 19.47 42.60
C GLN A 526 9.32 18.20 43.39
N SER A 527 8.64 17.19 42.81
CA SER A 527 8.28 15.96 43.55
C SER A 527 9.09 14.71 43.18
N LEU A 528 10.02 14.80 42.21
CA LEU A 528 10.70 13.63 41.64
C LEU A 528 12.12 13.36 42.20
N ASN A 529 12.64 14.20 43.11
CA ASN A 529 14.04 14.14 43.55
C ASN A 529 14.27 13.58 44.96
N ASN A 530 13.45 12.67 45.47
CA ASN A 530 13.78 11.96 46.72
C ASN A 530 13.21 10.54 46.76
N SER A 531 14.03 9.54 46.42
CA SER A 531 14.17 8.27 47.16
C SER A 531 15.11 7.33 46.42
N SER A 532 16.35 7.21 46.90
CA SER A 532 17.28 6.11 46.66
C SER A 532 16.84 4.88 47.46
N PHE A 533 16.98 3.65 46.94
CA PHE A 533 17.29 2.46 47.76
C PHE A 533 17.78 1.27 46.89
N SER A 534 18.82 0.61 47.40
CA SER A 534 19.57 -0.55 46.88
C SER A 534 18.87 -1.89 47.21
N PRO A 535 19.18 -3.02 46.55
CA PRO A 535 18.46 -4.29 46.75
C PRO A 535 19.15 -5.18 47.81
N ASN A 536 18.36 -5.83 48.67
CA ASN A 536 18.81 -6.98 49.43
C ASN A 536 17.64 -7.96 49.70
N VAL A 537 17.84 -9.20 49.23
CA VAL A 537 17.57 -10.47 49.96
C VAL A 537 16.09 -10.88 50.20
N LYS A 538 15.60 -11.94 49.54
CA LYS A 538 15.56 -13.36 49.99
C LYS A 538 14.44 -14.15 49.28
N ILE A 539 14.79 -15.38 48.91
CA ILE A 539 13.92 -16.43 48.38
C ILE A 539 13.23 -17.14 49.56
N GLU A 540 11.93 -17.40 49.47
CA GLU A 540 11.28 -18.50 50.20
C GLU A 540 10.25 -19.20 49.30
N SER A 541 10.43 -20.51 49.20
CA SER A 541 9.65 -21.50 48.46
C SER A 541 8.51 -22.05 49.31
N ALA A 542 7.33 -22.24 48.73
CA ALA A 542 6.34 -23.18 49.25
C ALA A 542 5.54 -23.84 48.12
N SER A 543 5.72 -25.16 48.03
CA SER A 543 4.97 -26.15 47.26
C SER A 543 3.54 -26.33 47.77
N ASN A 544 2.58 -26.67 46.89
CA ASN A 544 1.70 -27.83 47.08
C ASN A 544 0.76 -28.14 45.90
N HIS A 545 0.95 -29.36 45.39
CA HIS A 545 0.04 -30.39 44.88
C HIS A 545 -1.43 -30.15 44.47
N GLN A 546 -1.71 -30.66 43.26
CA GLN A 546 -2.72 -31.66 42.84
C GLN A 546 -4.24 -31.37 42.90
N ASN A 547 -4.86 -31.52 41.73
CA ASN A 547 -5.93 -32.50 41.37
C ASN A 547 -7.26 -32.00 40.75
N HIS A 548 -7.64 -32.74 39.70
CA HIS A 548 -8.96 -33.13 39.21
C HIS A 548 -9.87 -32.22 38.34
N TYR A 549 -9.99 -32.64 37.07
CA TYR A 549 -11.18 -33.11 36.34
C TYR A 549 -12.59 -32.50 36.59
N LEU A 550 -13.28 -32.28 35.45
CA LEU A 550 -14.73 -32.22 35.16
C LEU A 550 -15.46 -30.87 35.36
N ALA A 551 -15.98 -30.31 34.24
CA ALA A 551 -17.41 -30.02 34.07
C ALA A 551 -17.75 -29.67 32.62
N LYS A 552 -18.63 -30.48 32.02
CA LYS A 552 -19.47 -30.13 30.86
C LYS A 552 -20.72 -29.40 31.36
N ASP A 553 -21.29 -28.60 30.45
CA ASP A 553 -22.68 -28.12 30.38
C ASP A 553 -23.14 -26.94 31.26
N SER A 554 -24.10 -26.20 30.66
CA SER A 554 -24.86 -25.00 31.10
C SER A 554 -24.12 -23.66 30.95
N PHE A 555 -24.61 -22.65 30.23
CA PHE A 555 -25.96 -22.07 30.27
C PHE A 555 -26.43 -21.50 28.91
N ARG A 556 -27.65 -21.89 28.53
CA ARG A 556 -28.60 -21.07 27.75
C ARG A 556 -29.14 -19.96 28.65
N THR A 557 -29.22 -18.73 28.16
CA THR A 557 -30.40 -17.84 28.20
C THR A 557 -30.05 -16.44 27.65
N LEU A 558 -30.65 -16.09 26.51
CA LEU A 558 -30.77 -14.72 25.98
C LEU A 558 -32.12 -14.13 26.45
N PRO A 559 -32.21 -12.84 26.80
CA PRO A 559 -33.50 -12.15 26.87
C PRO A 559 -33.88 -11.55 25.51
N LYS A 560 -35.12 -11.82 25.10
CA LYS A 560 -35.86 -11.15 24.02
C LYS A 560 -36.22 -9.73 24.45
N ILE A 561 -36.01 -8.74 23.59
CA ILE A 561 -36.62 -7.40 23.72
C ILE A 561 -37.71 -7.28 22.66
N ALA A 562 -38.86 -6.79 23.13
CA ALA A 562 -40.17 -6.85 22.51
C ALA A 562 -40.35 -5.95 21.28
N LYS A 563 -41.25 -6.40 20.40
CA LYS A 563 -41.92 -5.66 19.34
C LYS A 563 -42.84 -4.60 19.94
N ASN A 564 -42.90 -3.41 19.33
CA ASN A 564 -44.07 -2.53 19.39
C ASN A 564 -44.51 -2.24 17.96
N GLU A 565 -45.69 -2.77 17.61
CA GLU A 565 -46.54 -2.26 16.54
C GLU A 565 -47.67 -1.47 17.20
N SER A 566 -47.95 -0.27 16.71
CA SER A 566 -49.32 0.26 16.72
C SER A 566 -49.48 1.26 15.58
N TYR A 567 -50.44 0.92 14.72
CA TYR A 567 -51.07 1.70 13.67
C TYR A 567 -51.50 3.10 14.12
N ILE A 568 -51.53 4.06 13.17
CA ILE A 568 -52.70 4.90 12.82
C ILE A 568 -52.46 5.53 11.43
N SER A 569 -53.55 5.66 10.69
CA SER A 569 -53.73 5.98 9.28
C SER A 569 -53.79 7.49 8.96
N ASP A 570 -53.83 7.73 7.65
CA ASP A 570 -54.44 8.85 6.90
C ASP A 570 -53.61 10.09 6.54
N VAL A 571 -53.35 10.16 5.22
CA VAL A 571 -53.35 11.27 4.23
C VAL A 571 -52.13 11.23 3.31
#